data_AF-A0A2E4EKU0-F1
#
_entry.id   AF-A0A2E4EKU0-F1
#
_cell.length_a   1.000
_cell.length_b   1.000
_cell.length_c   1.000
_cell.angle_alpha   90.00
_cell.angle_beta   90.00
_cell.angle_gamma   90.00
#
_symmetry.space_group_name_H-M   'P 1'
#
loop_
_entity.id
_entity.type
_entity.pdbx_description
1 polymer ?
#
loop_
_entity_poly.entity_id
_entity_poly.type
_entity_poly.pdbx_seq_one_letter_code
_entity_poly.pdbx_strand_id
1 'polypeptide(L)'
;MITMKFFTIAISFVLIYLTVSCKKEGCTDPIAENYDQKAKEDDQSCQYIYGCMNEWADNYCEECTRENNSCKYSGSIVFYLRSKDRELFNFNKIKELTLYLNDENIGGLVVDKQLYRQDQLPGCNSPNTITRTFEYDSGYTQRHFLRVHDVSGIKLYGVALETRASKCWPFYISL
;
A
#
# COMPACT_ATOMS: atom_id res chain seq x y z
N MET A 1 41.38 70.48 -2.99
CA MET A 1 40.98 69.23 -3.67
C MET A 1 41.02 67.97 -2.78
N ILE A 2 40.93 68.10 -1.43
CA ILE A 2 40.98 66.93 -0.51
C ILE A 2 39.58 66.59 0.07
N THR A 3 38.60 67.49 -0.06
CA THR A 3 37.23 67.34 0.48
C THR A 3 36.31 66.44 -0.36
N MET A 4 36.59 66.20 -1.65
CA MET A 4 35.74 65.40 -2.55
C MET A 4 36.03 63.89 -2.53
N LYS A 5 37.19 63.43 -2.04
CA LYS A 5 37.55 62.00 -1.98
C LYS A 5 37.04 61.30 -0.71
N PHE A 6 36.95 62.02 0.42
CA PHE A 6 36.38 61.46 1.64
C PHE A 6 34.86 61.28 1.57
N PHE A 7 34.17 62.18 0.86
CA PHE A 7 32.72 62.14 0.70
C PHE A 7 32.25 60.99 -0.19
N THR A 8 33.00 60.66 -1.25
CA THR A 8 32.71 59.50 -2.12
C THR A 8 33.05 58.16 -1.45
N ILE A 9 34.09 58.09 -0.61
CA ILE A 9 34.40 56.90 0.19
C ILE A 9 33.33 56.69 1.28
N ALA A 10 32.88 57.75 1.96
CA ALA A 10 31.80 57.67 2.95
C ALA A 10 30.45 57.28 2.32
N ILE A 11 30.10 57.83 1.15
CA ILE A 11 28.90 57.43 0.40
C ILE A 11 29.01 55.98 -0.08
N SER A 12 30.18 55.54 -0.55
CA SER A 12 30.43 54.15 -0.95
C SER A 12 30.32 53.16 0.22
N PHE A 13 30.83 53.50 1.41
CA PHE A 13 30.67 52.67 2.61
C PHE A 13 29.21 52.61 3.06
N VAL A 14 28.48 53.73 3.04
CA VAL A 14 27.04 53.78 3.37
C VAL A 14 26.19 52.99 2.36
N LEU A 15 26.51 53.05 1.06
CA LEU A 15 25.85 52.24 0.02
C LEU A 15 26.15 50.74 0.15
N ILE A 16 27.34 50.36 0.63
CA ILE A 16 27.69 48.96 0.90
C ILE A 16 26.94 48.43 2.13
N TYR A 17 26.71 49.25 3.16
CA TYR A 17 25.89 48.85 4.32
C TYR A 17 24.38 48.82 4.03
N LEU A 18 23.89 49.59 3.04
CA LEU A 18 22.47 49.58 2.64
C LEU A 18 22.06 48.34 1.82
N THR A 19 23.01 47.54 1.32
CA THR A 19 22.71 46.35 0.50
C THR A 19 23.02 45.02 1.20
N VAL A 20 23.65 45.02 2.38
CA VAL A 20 23.81 43.79 3.19
C VAL A 20 22.51 43.50 3.93
N SER A 21 21.54 42.98 3.19
CA SER A 21 20.39 42.29 3.77
C SER A 21 20.88 40.93 4.26
N CYS A 22 21.22 40.81 5.55
CA CYS A 22 21.42 39.51 6.18
C CYS A 22 20.02 38.84 6.28
N LYS A 23 19.65 38.12 5.23
CA LYS A 23 18.46 37.26 5.27
C LYS A 23 18.78 36.11 6.22
N LYS A 24 17.80 35.76 7.06
CA LYS A 24 17.95 34.63 7.96
C LYS A 24 18.03 33.36 7.11
N GLU A 25 19.13 32.64 7.20
CA GLU A 25 19.33 31.35 6.54
C GLU A 25 18.81 30.21 7.44
N GLY A 26 18.34 29.14 6.81
CA GLY A 26 17.81 27.95 7.47
C GLY A 26 16.96 27.13 6.52
N CYS A 27 16.51 25.94 6.92
CA CYS A 27 15.64 25.15 6.08
C CYS A 27 14.31 25.87 5.81
N THR A 28 14.03 26.15 4.53
CA THR A 28 12.79 26.84 4.12
C THR A 28 11.67 25.90 3.69
N ASP A 29 11.91 24.58 3.69
CA ASP A 29 10.94 23.58 3.25
C ASP A 29 9.99 23.18 4.40
N PRO A 30 8.68 23.48 4.32
CA PRO A 30 7.72 23.19 5.39
C PRO A 30 7.47 21.70 5.65
N ILE A 31 7.90 20.80 4.77
CA ILE A 31 7.80 19.36 5.03
C ILE A 31 9.05 18.80 5.73
N ALA A 32 10.13 19.57 5.87
CA ALA A 32 11.33 19.08 6.55
C ALA A 32 11.18 19.09 8.08
N GLU A 33 11.85 18.15 8.76
CA GLU A 33 11.84 18.01 10.22
C GLU A 33 12.39 19.25 10.95
N ASN A 34 13.28 19.98 10.29
CA ASN A 34 13.95 21.17 10.81
C ASN A 34 13.51 22.46 10.11
N TYR A 35 12.27 22.51 9.59
CA TYR A 35 11.70 23.71 8.98
C TYR A 35 11.83 24.95 9.89
N ASP A 36 12.44 26.02 9.36
CA ASP A 36 12.52 27.31 10.03
C ASP A 36 11.62 28.34 9.34
N GLN A 37 10.43 28.57 9.89
CA GLN A 37 9.48 29.56 9.37
C GLN A 37 10.05 30.99 9.27
N LYS A 38 11.12 31.31 10.00
CA LYS A 38 11.76 32.64 9.95
C LYS A 38 12.88 32.71 8.90
N ALA A 39 13.31 31.57 8.35
CA ALA A 39 14.30 31.54 7.28
C ALA A 39 13.72 32.16 6.00
N LYS A 40 14.52 33.00 5.35
CA LYS A 40 14.20 33.68 4.09
C LYS A 40 15.03 33.17 2.92
N GLU A 41 16.09 32.41 3.20
CA GLU A 41 16.94 31.74 2.22
C GLU A 41 17.25 30.33 2.73
N ASP A 42 17.18 29.36 1.82
CA ASP A 42 17.47 27.97 2.11
C ASP A 42 18.98 27.75 2.24
N ASP A 43 19.39 27.11 3.33
CA ASP A 43 20.80 26.79 3.62
C ASP A 43 21.16 25.34 3.26
N GLN A 44 20.24 24.61 2.62
CA GLN A 44 20.36 23.19 2.27
C GLN A 44 20.55 22.27 3.50
N SER A 45 20.21 22.73 4.71
CA SER A 45 20.26 21.93 5.92
C SER A 45 19.02 21.07 6.15
N CYS A 46 18.00 21.14 5.28
CA CYS A 46 16.73 20.43 5.44
C CYS A 46 16.93 18.92 5.65
N GLN A 47 16.33 18.41 6.72
CA GLN A 47 16.34 17.00 7.12
C GLN A 47 14.96 16.40 6.85
N TYR A 48 14.93 15.22 6.24
CA TYR A 48 13.71 14.53 5.88
C TYR A 48 13.73 13.11 6.42
N ILE A 49 12.55 12.60 6.77
CA ILE A 49 12.32 11.19 7.07
C ILE A 49 11.85 10.52 5.78
N TYR A 50 12.68 9.62 5.26
CA TYR A 50 12.44 8.96 3.98
C TYR A 50 11.70 7.63 4.15
N GLY A 51 10.65 7.41 3.36
CA GLY A 51 9.93 6.14 3.31
C GLY A 51 8.74 6.17 2.37
N CYS A 52 7.89 5.15 2.46
CA CYS A 52 6.66 5.10 1.67
C CYS A 52 5.57 5.95 2.33
N MET A 53 5.08 6.97 1.65
CA MET A 53 4.02 7.87 2.11
C MET A 53 2.63 7.42 1.64
N ASN A 54 2.52 6.26 0.98
CA ASN A 54 1.25 5.73 0.50
C ASN A 54 0.55 4.86 1.56
N GLU A 55 -0.62 5.30 2.04
CA GLU A 55 -1.41 4.59 3.05
C GLU A 55 -1.92 3.20 2.64
N TRP A 56 -1.86 2.86 1.34
CA TRP A 56 -2.24 1.54 0.83
C TRP A 56 -1.05 0.59 0.66
N ALA A 57 0.17 1.00 1.04
CA ALA A 57 1.35 0.14 1.04
C ALA A 57 1.50 -0.65 2.34
N ASP A 58 2.06 -1.85 2.24
CA ASP A 58 2.34 -2.71 3.40
C ASP A 58 3.40 -2.10 4.33
N ASN A 59 4.24 -1.21 3.80
CA ASN A 59 5.29 -0.49 4.51
C ASN A 59 5.03 1.02 4.56
N TYR A 60 3.75 1.42 4.63
CA TYR A 60 3.38 2.82 4.88
C TYR A 60 4.10 3.37 6.12
N CYS A 61 4.69 4.55 5.96
CA CYS A 61 5.43 5.26 6.98
C CYS A 61 4.66 6.53 7.35
N GLU A 62 3.97 6.46 8.49
CA GLU A 62 3.17 7.58 9.03
C GLU A 62 4.01 8.82 9.35
N GLU A 63 5.25 8.61 9.82
CA GLU A 63 6.18 9.68 10.22
C GLU A 63 7.06 10.19 9.06
N CYS A 64 6.90 9.65 7.84
CA CYS A 64 7.77 10.03 6.73
C CYS A 64 7.35 11.37 6.13
N THR A 65 8.34 12.24 5.93
CA THR A 65 8.14 13.55 5.33
C THR A 65 8.55 13.62 3.86
N ARG A 66 9.19 12.55 3.34
CA ARG A 66 9.58 12.48 1.92
C ARG A 66 9.51 11.07 1.35
N GLU A 67 8.85 10.95 0.20
CA GLU A 67 8.73 9.68 -0.53
C GLU A 67 10.10 9.24 -1.05
N ASN A 68 10.43 7.95 -0.89
CA ASN A 68 11.66 7.35 -1.40
C ASN A 68 11.42 6.20 -2.40
N ASN A 69 10.18 6.04 -2.87
CA ASN A 69 9.76 4.98 -3.80
C ASN A 69 10.01 3.56 -3.24
N SER A 70 10.01 3.40 -1.92
CA SER A 70 10.17 2.09 -1.27
C SER A 70 8.85 1.34 -1.07
N CYS A 71 7.72 1.90 -1.49
CA CYS A 71 6.39 1.32 -1.28
C CYS A 71 6.30 -0.11 -1.82
N LYS A 72 5.79 -1.01 -0.99
CA LYS A 72 5.49 -2.40 -1.30
C LYS A 72 4.00 -2.63 -1.17
N TYR A 73 3.45 -3.37 -2.11
CA TYR A 73 2.02 -3.62 -2.18
C TYR A 73 1.79 -5.11 -2.35
N SER A 74 1.08 -5.71 -1.40
CA SER A 74 0.58 -7.07 -1.48
C SER A 74 -0.90 -7.10 -1.15
N GLY A 75 -1.58 -8.16 -1.54
CA GLY A 75 -2.94 -8.43 -1.06
C GLY A 75 -3.21 -9.91 -1.12
N SER A 76 -4.37 -10.34 -0.62
CA SER A 76 -4.70 -11.76 -0.62
C SER A 76 -6.17 -12.04 -0.84
N ILE A 77 -6.47 -13.20 -1.42
CA ILE A 77 -7.80 -13.80 -1.41
C ILE A 77 -7.78 -15.00 -0.47
N VAL A 78 -8.81 -15.11 0.38
CA VAL A 78 -9.01 -16.22 1.31
C VAL A 78 -10.25 -16.99 0.88
N PHE A 79 -10.04 -18.15 0.27
CA PHE A 79 -11.11 -19.04 -0.17
C PHE A 79 -11.57 -19.93 0.99
N TYR A 80 -12.88 -19.98 1.22
CA TYR A 80 -13.46 -20.78 2.31
C TYR A 80 -14.84 -21.32 1.95
N LEU A 81 -15.30 -22.33 2.70
CA LEU A 81 -16.66 -22.86 2.60
C LEU A 81 -17.50 -22.41 3.79
N ARG A 82 -18.80 -22.15 3.56
CA ARG A 82 -19.73 -21.82 4.65
C ARG A 82 -20.50 -23.05 5.08
N SER A 83 -20.72 -23.18 6.37
CA SER A 83 -21.44 -24.31 6.97
C SER A 83 -22.88 -24.44 6.46
N LYS A 84 -23.52 -23.34 6.06
CA LYS A 84 -24.88 -23.36 5.51
C LYS A 84 -24.97 -23.98 4.11
N ASP A 85 -23.87 -23.93 3.35
CA ASP A 85 -23.83 -24.46 1.97
C ASP A 85 -23.55 -25.98 1.97
N ARG A 86 -23.24 -26.57 3.13
CA ARG A 86 -22.94 -28.00 3.32
C ARG A 86 -24.00 -28.92 2.73
N GLU A 87 -25.28 -28.61 2.95
CA GLU A 87 -26.38 -29.45 2.45
C GLU A 87 -26.42 -29.49 0.92
N LEU A 88 -26.13 -28.36 0.26
CA LEU A 88 -26.07 -28.27 -1.19
C LEU A 88 -24.89 -29.08 -1.76
N PHE A 89 -23.71 -28.99 -1.13
CA PHE A 89 -22.56 -29.82 -1.51
C PHE A 89 -22.90 -31.31 -1.38
N ASN A 90 -23.51 -31.72 -0.27
CA ASN A 90 -23.88 -33.11 -0.01
C ASN A 90 -24.95 -33.61 -0.99
N PHE A 91 -25.96 -32.79 -1.31
CA PHE A 91 -26.99 -33.12 -2.30
C PHE A 91 -26.36 -33.40 -3.68
N ASN A 92 -25.38 -32.59 -4.07
CA ASN A 92 -24.64 -32.77 -5.33
C ASN A 92 -23.51 -33.81 -5.23
N LYS A 93 -23.38 -34.52 -4.11
CA LYS A 93 -22.34 -35.53 -3.85
C LYS A 93 -20.91 -34.99 -3.96
N ILE A 94 -20.73 -33.70 -3.67
CA ILE A 94 -19.43 -33.03 -3.69
C ILE A 94 -18.83 -33.09 -2.29
N LYS A 95 -17.69 -33.76 -2.15
CA LYS A 95 -16.97 -33.91 -0.88
C LYS A 95 -15.74 -33.02 -0.77
N GLU A 96 -15.17 -32.69 -1.91
CA GLU A 96 -13.96 -31.90 -2.02
C GLU A 96 -13.98 -31.14 -3.34
N LEU A 97 -13.38 -29.95 -3.31
CA LEU A 97 -13.29 -29.01 -4.40
C LEU A 97 -11.82 -28.81 -4.73
N THR A 98 -11.49 -28.68 -6.01
CA THR A 98 -10.18 -28.23 -6.48
C THR A 98 -10.30 -26.82 -7.02
N LEU A 99 -9.48 -25.91 -6.53
CA LEU A 99 -9.50 -24.50 -6.92
C LEU A 99 -8.34 -24.19 -7.84
N TYR A 100 -8.62 -23.41 -8.87
CA TYR A 100 -7.63 -22.85 -9.77
C TYR A 100 -7.77 -21.33 -9.78
N LEU A 101 -6.67 -20.61 -9.62
CA LEU A 101 -6.62 -19.15 -9.71
C LEU A 101 -5.67 -18.76 -10.83
N ASN A 102 -6.17 -18.01 -11.81
CA ASN A 102 -5.39 -17.66 -13.01
C ASN A 102 -4.77 -18.91 -13.66
N ASP A 103 -5.55 -19.98 -13.71
CA ASP A 103 -5.18 -21.28 -14.28
C ASP A 103 -4.13 -22.09 -13.49
N GLU A 104 -3.59 -21.57 -12.39
CA GLU A 104 -2.75 -22.30 -11.43
C GLU A 104 -3.60 -23.09 -10.43
N ASN A 105 -3.27 -24.35 -10.16
CA ASN A 105 -3.91 -25.12 -9.08
C ASN A 105 -3.49 -24.56 -7.71
N ILE A 106 -4.45 -24.15 -6.90
CA ILE A 106 -4.21 -23.54 -5.58
C ILE A 106 -4.53 -24.45 -4.39
N GLY A 107 -4.87 -25.71 -4.66
CA GLY A 107 -5.24 -26.70 -3.66
C GLY A 107 -6.75 -26.94 -3.63
N GLY A 108 -7.18 -27.69 -2.61
CA GLY A 108 -8.57 -28.09 -2.47
C GLY A 108 -9.20 -27.83 -1.10
N LEU A 109 -10.52 -27.70 -1.10
CA LEU A 109 -11.34 -27.52 0.10
C LEU A 109 -12.22 -28.75 0.32
N VAL A 110 -12.13 -29.34 1.51
CA VAL A 110 -12.89 -30.52 1.94
C VAL A 110 -14.14 -30.09 2.68
N VAL A 111 -15.30 -30.41 2.12
CA VAL A 111 -16.62 -29.91 2.54
C VAL A 111 -16.93 -30.22 4.00
N ASP A 112 -16.60 -31.42 4.50
CA ASP A 112 -16.97 -31.80 5.88
C ASP A 112 -15.93 -31.38 6.94
N LYS A 113 -14.78 -30.84 6.53
CA LYS A 113 -13.69 -30.49 7.45
C LYS A 113 -13.42 -28.98 7.51
N GLN A 114 -13.72 -28.26 6.45
CA GLN A 114 -13.24 -26.89 6.25
C GLN A 114 -14.40 -25.89 6.11
N LEU A 115 -15.30 -25.88 7.10
CA LEU A 115 -16.49 -25.02 7.13
C LEU A 115 -16.34 -23.89 8.15
N TYR A 116 -16.72 -22.69 7.73
CA TYR A 116 -16.89 -21.53 8.59
C TYR A 116 -18.37 -21.26 8.84
N ARG A 117 -18.70 -20.77 10.04
CA ARG A 117 -20.06 -20.29 10.31
C ARG A 117 -20.33 -18.99 9.55
N GLN A 118 -21.61 -18.71 9.28
CA GLN A 118 -22.04 -17.53 8.52
C GLN A 118 -21.63 -16.19 9.17
N ASP A 119 -21.52 -16.17 10.50
CA ASP A 119 -21.12 -15.02 11.32
C ASP A 119 -19.59 -14.89 11.45
N GLN A 120 -18.82 -15.90 11.02
CA GLN A 120 -17.37 -15.94 11.16
C GLN A 120 -16.69 -15.76 9.80
N LEU A 121 -16.21 -14.54 9.54
CA LEU A 121 -15.43 -14.24 8.35
C LEU A 121 -13.95 -14.58 8.61
N PRO A 122 -13.33 -15.48 7.83
CA PRO A 122 -11.92 -15.76 7.99
C PRO A 122 -11.06 -14.55 7.62
N GLY A 123 -10.05 -14.28 8.44
CA GLY A 123 -8.93 -13.41 8.07
C GLY A 123 -7.91 -14.14 7.20
N CYS A 124 -6.84 -13.44 6.84
CA CYS A 124 -5.76 -14.00 6.04
C CYS A 124 -5.06 -15.16 6.75
N ASN A 125 -4.74 -16.22 6.01
CA ASN A 125 -4.09 -17.42 6.53
C ASN A 125 -4.86 -18.10 7.66
N SER A 126 -6.17 -17.85 7.77
CA SER A 126 -6.99 -18.54 8.76
C SER A 126 -6.98 -20.06 8.49
N PRO A 127 -7.02 -20.90 9.53
CA PRO A 127 -7.04 -22.36 9.35
C PRO A 127 -8.21 -22.79 8.48
N ASN A 128 -8.14 -23.95 7.82
CA ASN A 128 -9.23 -24.45 6.99
C ASN A 128 -9.63 -23.52 5.82
N THR A 129 -8.73 -22.66 5.36
CA THR A 129 -8.91 -21.83 4.16
C THR A 129 -7.77 -22.07 3.18
N ILE A 130 -7.96 -21.66 1.93
CA ILE A 130 -6.86 -21.51 0.98
C ILE A 130 -6.62 -20.01 0.83
N THR A 131 -5.43 -19.55 1.21
CA THR A 131 -5.03 -18.16 1.01
C THR A 131 -4.04 -18.07 -0.14
N ARG A 132 -4.26 -17.13 -1.06
CA ARG A 132 -3.28 -16.77 -2.09
C ARG A 132 -2.95 -15.29 -1.99
N THR A 133 -1.66 -15.01 -1.90
CA THR A 133 -1.08 -13.67 -1.82
C THR A 133 -0.44 -13.30 -3.15
N PHE A 134 -0.56 -12.03 -3.53
CA PHE A 134 -0.02 -11.47 -4.76
C PHE A 134 0.68 -10.15 -4.45
N GLU A 135 1.73 -9.86 -5.20
CA GLU A 135 2.45 -8.58 -5.20
C GLU A 135 1.94 -7.71 -6.35
N TYR A 136 2.01 -6.39 -6.18
CA TYR A 136 1.59 -5.43 -7.20
C TYR A 136 2.78 -4.59 -7.70
N ASP A 137 3.02 -4.64 -9.02
CA ASP A 137 4.14 -3.92 -9.66
C ASP A 137 3.81 -2.45 -9.98
N SER A 138 2.56 -2.16 -10.36
CA SER A 138 2.09 -0.79 -10.63
C SER A 138 0.57 -0.74 -10.57
N GLY A 139 0.03 -0.05 -9.57
CA GLY A 139 -1.41 0.02 -9.29
C GLY A 139 -1.82 -0.77 -8.05
N TYR A 140 -3.02 -0.49 -7.55
CA TYR A 140 -3.52 -1.06 -6.28
C TYR A 140 -4.56 -2.14 -6.47
N THR A 141 -4.86 -2.53 -7.71
CA THR A 141 -5.92 -3.50 -8.01
C THR A 141 -5.49 -4.51 -9.06
N GLN A 142 -5.92 -5.76 -8.91
CA GLN A 142 -5.59 -6.85 -9.84
C GLN A 142 -6.82 -7.72 -10.02
N ARG A 143 -7.02 -8.16 -11.27
CA ARG A 143 -8.10 -9.09 -11.61
C ARG A 143 -7.56 -10.50 -11.63
N HIS A 144 -8.31 -11.42 -11.02
CA HIS A 144 -8.04 -12.84 -11.01
C HIS A 144 -9.23 -13.61 -11.56
N PHE A 145 -9.00 -14.81 -12.08
CA PHE A 145 -10.05 -15.71 -12.51
C PHE A 145 -10.02 -16.99 -11.69
N LEU A 146 -11.04 -17.19 -10.87
CA LEU A 146 -11.23 -18.40 -10.09
C LEU A 146 -12.00 -19.43 -10.93
N ARG A 147 -11.50 -20.66 -10.97
CA ARG A 147 -12.24 -21.83 -11.44
C ARG A 147 -12.32 -22.85 -10.33
N VAL A 148 -13.51 -23.40 -10.11
CA VAL A 148 -13.74 -24.43 -9.10
C VAL A 148 -14.18 -25.71 -9.81
N HIS A 149 -13.52 -26.79 -9.49
CA HIS A 149 -13.77 -28.12 -10.03
C HIS A 149 -14.10 -29.08 -8.89
N ASP A 150 -14.81 -30.15 -9.18
CA ASP A 150 -14.88 -31.29 -8.27
C ASP A 150 -13.57 -32.12 -8.32
N VAL A 151 -13.47 -33.16 -7.49
CA VAL A 151 -12.31 -34.08 -7.48
C VAL A 151 -12.14 -34.88 -8.77
N SER A 152 -13.17 -34.98 -9.60
CA SER A 152 -13.12 -35.67 -10.90
C SER A 152 -12.65 -34.73 -12.02
N GLY A 153 -12.39 -33.46 -11.73
CA GLY A 153 -11.98 -32.44 -12.69
C GLY A 153 -13.15 -31.78 -13.43
N ILE A 154 -14.41 -32.07 -13.08
CA ILE A 154 -15.58 -31.43 -13.66
C ILE A 154 -15.66 -30.00 -13.15
N LYS A 155 -15.72 -29.03 -14.07
CA LYS A 155 -15.90 -27.61 -13.73
C LYS A 155 -17.28 -27.39 -13.12
N LEU A 156 -17.30 -26.86 -11.90
CA LEU A 156 -18.51 -26.50 -11.17
C LEU A 156 -18.91 -25.04 -11.45
N TYR A 157 -17.99 -24.10 -11.26
CA TYR A 157 -18.20 -22.70 -11.66
C TYR A 157 -16.89 -21.95 -11.89
N GLY A 158 -16.97 -20.71 -12.38
CA GLY A 158 -15.86 -19.78 -12.40
C GLY A 158 -16.31 -18.33 -12.36
N VAL A 159 -15.47 -17.45 -11.81
CA VAL A 159 -15.80 -16.04 -11.56
C VAL A 159 -14.55 -15.17 -11.63
N ALA A 160 -14.71 -13.94 -12.11
CA ALA A 160 -13.67 -12.93 -12.04
C ALA A 160 -13.69 -12.25 -10.66
N LEU A 161 -12.53 -12.14 -10.04
CA LEU A 161 -12.31 -11.53 -8.74
C LEU A 161 -11.45 -10.28 -8.92
N GLU A 162 -11.74 -9.22 -8.19
CA GLU A 162 -10.87 -8.04 -8.15
C GLU A 162 -10.36 -7.86 -6.72
N THR A 163 -9.04 -7.79 -6.61
CA THR A 163 -8.34 -7.62 -5.34
C THR A 163 -7.80 -6.22 -5.24
N ARG A 164 -7.51 -5.80 -4.01
CA ARG A 164 -6.83 -4.54 -3.73
C ARG A 164 -5.63 -4.75 -2.83
N ALA A 165 -4.60 -3.93 -3.03
CA ALA A 165 -3.42 -3.89 -2.17
C ALA A 165 -3.81 -3.61 -0.71
N SER A 166 -3.01 -4.15 0.21
CA SER A 166 -3.16 -4.12 1.66
C SER A 166 -4.51 -4.65 2.17
N LYS A 167 -5.21 -5.47 1.37
CA LYS A 167 -6.50 -6.07 1.75
C LYS A 167 -6.47 -7.58 1.71
N CYS A 168 -7.16 -8.13 2.70
CA CYS A 168 -7.50 -9.54 2.77
C CYS A 168 -8.95 -9.73 2.31
N TRP A 169 -9.16 -10.41 1.20
CA TRP A 169 -10.48 -10.59 0.60
C TRP A 169 -11.03 -11.99 0.87
N PRO A 170 -11.90 -12.17 1.87
CA PRO A 170 -12.57 -13.43 2.09
C PRO A 170 -13.58 -13.69 0.97
N PHE A 171 -13.42 -14.82 0.29
CA PHE A 171 -14.27 -15.25 -0.79
C PHE A 171 -14.86 -16.63 -0.47
N TYR A 172 -16.17 -16.67 -0.23
CA TYR A 172 -16.84 -17.95 0.00
C TYR A 172 -17.14 -18.64 -1.32
N ILE A 173 -16.90 -19.95 -1.35
CA ILE A 173 -17.22 -20.80 -2.48
C ILE A 173 -18.67 -21.25 -2.35
N SER A 174 -19.51 -20.88 -3.31
CA SER A 174 -20.91 -21.31 -3.42
C SER A 174 -21.12 -22.02 -4.75
N LEU A 175 -21.98 -23.03 -4.75
CA LEU A 175 -22.48 -23.69 -5.96
C LEU A 175 -23.84 -23.13 -6.37
#